data_AF-A0A974VR43-F1
#
_entry.id   AF-A0A974VR43-F1
#
_cell.length_a   1.000
_cell.length_b   1.000
_cell.length_c   1.000
_cell.angle_alpha   90.00
_cell.angle_beta   90.00
_cell.angle_gamma   90.00
#
_symmetry.space_group_name_H-M   'P 1'
#
loop_
_entity.id
_entity.type
_entity.pdbx_description
1 polymer ?
#
loop_
_entity_poly.entity_id
_entity_poly.type
_entity_poly.pdbx_seq_one_letter_code
_entity_poly.pdbx_strand_id
1 'polypeptide(L)'
;MNEVVSLWGAQGQTQCKNGTISVRDAKGWAVPLSFQSFQERVTLLAELELPCVFYLGAPSYDRIRSGIIRKIERRADRLSLLGGDFALFLHRRNIDSIWLVQRDEAGDKALAVEIYGRNGEIIARILGLADSLGYAVWHDVMGNPSLAIA
;
A
#
# COMPACT_ATOMS: atom_id res chain seq x y z
N MET A 1 -18.25 -20.07 2.15
CA MET A 1 -17.14 -20.95 1.76
C MET A 1 -16.05 -20.02 1.25
N ASN A 2 -15.08 -19.68 2.11
CA ASN A 2 -14.05 -18.68 1.78
C ASN A 2 -12.85 -19.41 1.20
N GLU A 3 -12.74 -19.43 -0.12
CA GLU A 3 -11.59 -19.97 -0.82
C GLU A 3 -10.46 -18.95 -0.76
N VAL A 4 -9.39 -19.28 -0.03
CA VAL A 4 -8.17 -18.47 0.03
C VAL A 4 -7.42 -18.73 -1.27
N VAL A 5 -7.63 -17.86 -2.25
CA VAL A 5 -6.85 -17.87 -3.49
C VAL A 5 -5.40 -17.59 -3.12
N SER A 6 -4.57 -18.62 -3.27
CA SER A 6 -3.14 -18.57 -3.01
C SER A 6 -2.47 -17.75 -4.12
N LEU A 7 -2.35 -16.45 -3.91
CA LEU A 7 -1.71 -15.50 -4.84
C LEU A 7 -0.17 -15.57 -4.84
N TRP A 8 0.41 -16.53 -4.11
CA TRP A 8 1.86 -16.69 -3.96
C TRP A 8 2.27 -18.08 -4.41
N GLY A 9 3.05 -18.17 -5.49
CA GLY A 9 3.67 -19.42 -5.97
C GLY A 9 4.78 -19.97 -5.07
N ALA A 10 4.80 -19.63 -3.77
CA ALA A 10 5.76 -20.11 -2.80
C ALA A 10 5.06 -20.39 -1.46
N GLN A 11 5.54 -21.41 -0.75
CA GLN A 11 5.01 -22.02 0.46
C GLN A 11 4.93 -21.05 1.67
N GLY A 12 4.05 -20.04 1.62
CA GLY A 12 3.76 -19.14 2.73
C GLY A 12 2.74 -19.73 3.71
N GLN A 13 3.00 -19.66 5.01
CA GLN A 13 2.02 -20.03 6.03
C GLN A 13 1.04 -18.87 6.24
N THR A 14 -0.26 -19.19 6.17
CA THR A 14 -1.33 -18.24 6.48
C THR A 14 -1.60 -18.27 7.98
N GLN A 15 -1.37 -17.14 8.68
CA GLN A 15 -1.67 -17.03 10.10
C GLN A 15 -2.84 -16.07 10.31
N CYS A 16 -3.91 -16.57 10.92
CA CYS A 16 -5.05 -15.77 11.36
C CYS A 16 -4.90 -15.45 12.85
N LYS A 17 -4.81 -14.16 13.21
CA LYS A 17 -5.03 -13.68 14.58
C LYS A 17 -6.10 -12.60 14.51
N ASN A 18 -7.15 -12.72 15.35
CA ASN A 18 -8.24 -11.77 15.50
C ASN A 18 -9.02 -11.43 14.19
N GLY A 19 -9.19 -12.40 13.28
CA GLY A 19 -9.96 -12.21 12.04
C GLY A 19 -9.19 -11.54 10.89
N THR A 20 -7.97 -11.06 11.13
CA THR A 20 -7.07 -10.56 10.08
C THR A 20 -6.19 -11.69 9.56
N ILE A 21 -6.28 -11.95 8.26
CA ILE A 21 -5.42 -12.92 7.57
C ILE A 21 -4.09 -12.25 7.29
N SER A 22 -3.01 -12.76 7.88
CA SER A 22 -1.65 -12.35 7.52
C SER A 22 -0.96 -13.49 6.77
N VAL A 23 -0.28 -13.16 5.68
CA VAL A 23 0.55 -14.11 4.93
C VAL A 23 2.00 -13.85 5.33
N ARG A 24 2.72 -14.90 5.74
CA ARG A 24 4.14 -14.83 6.10
C ARG A 24 4.92 -15.87 5.32
N ASP A 25 6.08 -15.46 4.82
CA ASP A 25 7.09 -16.38 4.31
C ASP A 25 8.47 -16.05 4.91
N ALA A 26 9.50 -16.77 4.48
CA ALA A 26 10.86 -16.57 4.97
C ALA A 26 11.49 -15.21 4.57
N LYS A 27 10.85 -14.44 3.69
CA LYS A 27 11.35 -13.18 3.12
C LYS A 27 10.49 -11.97 3.48
N GLY A 28 9.40 -12.14 4.23
CA GLY A 28 8.54 -11.02 4.55
C GLY A 28 7.15 -11.40 5.08
N TRP A 29 6.29 -10.38 5.13
CA TRP A 29 4.90 -10.53 5.52
C TRP A 29 3.99 -9.59 4.74
N ALA A 30 2.72 -9.96 4.63
CA ALA A 30 1.67 -9.14 4.06
C ALA A 30 0.42 -9.17 4.94
N VAL A 31 -0.21 -8.01 5.14
CA VAL A 31 -1.50 -7.88 5.81
C VAL A 31 -2.46 -7.05 4.95
N PRO A 32 -3.75 -7.39 4.90
CA PRO A 32 -4.73 -6.64 4.13
C PRO A 32 -5.00 -5.29 4.81
N LEU A 33 -5.19 -4.28 3.98
CA LEU A 33 -5.69 -2.96 4.38
C LEU A 33 -7.08 -2.74 3.79
N SER A 34 -7.99 -2.23 4.61
CA SER A 34 -9.27 -1.74 4.10
C SER A 34 -9.03 -0.46 3.27
N PHE A 35 -9.93 -0.15 2.35
CA PHE A 35 -9.85 1.11 1.58
C PHE A 35 -9.94 2.34 2.48
N GLN A 36 -10.75 2.28 3.54
CA GLN A 36 -10.86 3.34 4.53
C GLN A 36 -9.53 3.54 5.27
N SER A 37 -8.95 2.46 5.83
CA SER A 37 -7.67 2.54 6.53
C SER A 37 -6.55 3.03 5.62
N PHE A 38 -6.57 2.64 4.33
CA PHE A 38 -5.65 3.20 3.35
C PHE A 38 -5.86 4.71 3.16
N GLN A 39 -7.11 5.17 3.02
CA GLN A 39 -7.46 6.59 2.91
C GLN A 39 -6.97 7.41 4.11
N GLU A 40 -7.16 6.92 5.33
CA GLU A 40 -6.71 7.57 6.57
C GLU A 40 -5.19 7.72 6.57
N ARG A 41 -4.45 6.64 6.28
CA ARG A 41 -2.98 6.67 6.26
C ARG A 41 -2.42 7.63 5.21
N VAL A 42 -2.91 7.59 3.97
CA VAL A 42 -2.42 8.52 2.93
C VAL A 42 -2.78 9.98 3.22
N THR A 43 -3.81 10.21 4.03
CA THR A 43 -4.17 11.56 4.50
C THR A 43 -3.17 12.06 5.50
N LEU A 44 -2.80 11.23 6.48
CA LEU A 44 -1.74 11.56 7.42
C LEU A 44 -0.41 11.80 6.69
N LEU A 45 -0.09 11.02 5.65
CA LEU A 45 1.09 11.28 4.82
C LEU A 45 1.05 12.64 4.12
N ALA A 46 -0.12 13.06 3.62
CA ALA A 46 -0.27 14.36 2.99
C ALA A 46 -0.15 15.51 4.01
N GLU A 47 -0.72 15.34 5.20
CA GLU A 47 -0.62 16.32 6.31
C GLU A 47 0.82 16.48 6.81
N LEU A 48 1.58 15.38 6.85
CA LEU A 48 3.00 15.38 7.21
C LEU A 48 3.93 15.80 6.06
N GLU A 49 3.36 16.10 4.89
CA GLU A 49 4.10 16.37 3.65
C GLU A 49 5.18 15.31 3.34
N LEU A 50 4.91 14.04 3.67
CA LEU A 50 5.90 12.97 3.55
C LEU A 50 6.18 12.64 2.08
N PRO A 51 7.45 12.72 1.61
CA PRO A 51 7.81 12.26 0.28
C PRO A 51 7.60 10.75 0.12
N CYS A 52 6.90 10.36 -0.94
CA CYS A 52 6.62 8.96 -1.27
C CYS A 52 7.14 8.63 -2.67
N VAL A 53 7.35 7.34 -2.94
CA VAL A 53 7.64 6.77 -4.25
C VAL A 53 6.43 5.96 -4.71
N PHE A 54 5.93 6.24 -5.90
CA PHE A 54 4.79 5.60 -6.53
C PHE A 54 5.25 4.85 -7.78
N TYR A 55 5.00 3.54 -7.80
CA TYR A 55 5.14 2.69 -8.96
C TYR A 55 3.74 2.48 -9.52
N LEU A 56 3.46 3.03 -10.69
CA LEU A 56 2.15 2.92 -11.33
C LEU A 56 2.18 1.80 -12.36
N GLY A 57 1.32 0.79 -12.18
CA GLY A 57 1.18 -0.29 -13.14
C GLY A 57 0.43 0.19 -14.37
N ALA A 58 1.13 0.27 -15.50
CA ALA A 58 0.52 0.40 -16.81
C ALA A 58 1.00 -0.78 -17.67
N PRO A 59 0.16 -1.34 -18.55
CA PRO A 59 0.44 -2.59 -19.28
C PRO A 59 1.66 -2.55 -20.20
N SER A 60 2.33 -1.40 -20.37
CA SER A 60 3.51 -1.26 -21.22
C SER A 60 4.72 -0.58 -20.58
N TYR A 61 4.60 0.08 -19.42
CA TYR A 61 5.72 0.76 -18.74
C TYR A 61 5.40 1.03 -17.27
N ASP A 62 6.24 0.55 -16.35
CA ASP A 62 6.24 0.99 -14.96
C ASP A 62 6.68 2.46 -14.92
N ARG A 63 5.79 3.34 -14.43
CA ARG A 63 6.12 4.74 -14.21
C ARG A 63 6.41 4.94 -12.74
N ILE A 64 7.70 5.12 -12.43
CA ILE A 64 8.13 5.57 -11.11
C ILE A 64 7.93 7.09 -11.03
N ARG A 65 7.27 7.54 -9.98
CA ARG A 65 7.12 8.95 -9.61
C ARG A 65 7.47 9.09 -8.15
N SER A 66 8.20 10.13 -7.78
CA SER A 66 8.43 10.48 -6.39
C SER A 66 7.87 11.87 -6.11
N GLY A 67 7.42 12.09 -4.89
CA GLY A 67 6.94 13.40 -4.46
C GLY A 67 6.00 13.34 -3.27
N ILE A 68 5.55 14.53 -2.88
CA ILE A 68 4.65 14.74 -1.76
C ILE A 68 3.20 14.71 -2.26
N ILE A 69 2.32 14.05 -1.53
CA ILE A 69 0.87 14.15 -1.75
C ILE A 69 0.43 15.53 -1.25
N ARG A 70 0.11 16.45 -2.17
CA ARG A 70 -0.29 17.82 -1.84
C ARG A 70 -1.78 17.99 -1.64
N LYS A 71 -2.58 17.16 -2.34
CA LYS A 71 -4.04 17.24 -2.28
C LYS A 71 -4.65 15.85 -2.38
N ILE A 72 -5.65 15.62 -1.55
CA ILE A 72 -6.48 14.43 -1.59
C ILE A 72 -7.91 14.83 -1.92
N GLU A 73 -8.47 14.20 -2.95
CA GLU A 73 -9.88 14.35 -3.28
C GLU A 73 -10.62 13.06 -3.01
N ARG A 74 -11.64 13.13 -2.16
CA ARG A 74 -12.52 12.01 -1.85
C ARG A 74 -13.88 12.25 -2.49
N ARG A 75 -14.31 11.31 -3.33
CA ARG A 75 -15.69 11.20 -3.84
C ARG A 75 -16.20 9.80 -3.52
N ALA A 76 -17.51 9.59 -3.59
CA ALA A 76 -18.19 8.37 -3.11
C ALA A 76 -17.47 7.05 -3.46
N ASP A 77 -16.96 6.91 -4.67
CA ASP A 77 -16.25 5.71 -5.14
C ASP A 77 -14.83 5.97 -5.66
N ARG A 78 -14.29 7.18 -5.43
CA ARG A 78 -13.00 7.61 -5.97
C ARG A 78 -12.14 8.30 -4.92
N LEU A 79 -10.89 7.87 -4.83
CA LEU A 79 -9.82 8.56 -4.12
C LEU A 79 -8.82 9.10 -5.14
N SER A 80 -8.48 10.37 -5.07
CA SER A 80 -7.47 10.98 -5.93
C SER A 80 -6.33 11.50 -5.06
N LEU A 81 -5.10 11.07 -5.31
CA LEU A 81 -3.89 11.56 -4.66
C LEU A 81 -3.14 12.40 -5.68
N LEU A 82 -2.98 13.68 -5.39
CA LEU A 82 -2.40 14.66 -6.31
C LEU A 82 -1.13 15.22 -5.68
N GLY A 83 -0.01 15.06 -6.38
CA GLY A 83 1.26 15.71 -6.10
C GLY A 83 1.63 16.69 -7.21
N GLY A 84 2.79 17.33 -7.08
CA GLY A 84 3.30 18.25 -8.11
C GLY A 84 3.47 17.58 -9.47
N ASP A 85 4.10 16.40 -9.47
CA ASP A 85 4.49 15.68 -10.69
C ASP A 85 3.75 14.33 -10.87
N PHE A 86 2.73 14.07 -10.06
CA PHE A 86 1.93 12.84 -10.15
C PHE A 86 0.47 13.06 -9.80
N ALA A 87 -0.38 12.24 -10.41
CA ALA A 87 -1.78 12.10 -10.03
C ALA A 87 -2.15 10.62 -10.07
N LEU A 88 -2.63 10.09 -8.94
CA LEU A 88 -3.12 8.73 -8.80
C LEU A 88 -4.63 8.76 -8.56
N PHE A 89 -5.38 8.20 -9.50
CA PHE A 89 -6.84 8.10 -9.42
C PHE A 89 -7.24 6.66 -9.14
N LEU A 90 -7.82 6.42 -7.97
CA LEU A 90 -8.22 5.11 -7.49
C LEU A 90 -9.74 5.04 -7.47
N HIS A 91 -10.29 4.16 -8.30
CA HIS A 91 -11.71 3.84 -8.30
C HIS A 91 -11.94 2.59 -7.46
N ARG A 92 -12.73 2.69 -6.39
CA ARG A 92 -13.04 1.58 -5.47
C ARG A 92 -13.59 0.37 -6.20
N ARG A 93 -14.34 0.58 -7.28
CA ARG A 93 -14.89 -0.48 -8.12
C ARG A 93 -13.83 -1.29 -8.85
N ASN A 94 -12.67 -0.71 -9.15
CA ASN A 94 -11.60 -1.36 -9.90
C ASN A 94 -10.58 -2.05 -8.99
N ILE A 95 -10.58 -1.70 -7.70
CA ILE A 95 -9.71 -2.29 -6.69
C ILE A 95 -10.32 -3.60 -6.21
N ASP A 96 -9.52 -4.66 -6.27
CA ASP A 96 -9.82 -5.92 -5.61
C ASP A 96 -9.36 -5.87 -4.15
N SER A 97 -8.08 -5.59 -3.94
CA SER A 97 -7.47 -5.64 -2.61
C SER A 97 -6.33 -4.63 -2.45
N ILE A 98 -6.07 -4.26 -1.19
CA ILE A 98 -4.95 -3.40 -0.79
C ILE A 98 -4.19 -4.14 0.30
N TRP A 99 -2.87 -4.15 0.19
CA TRP A 99 -2.01 -4.90 1.09
C TRP A 99 -0.88 -4.00 1.59
N LEU A 100 -0.58 -4.11 2.88
CA LEU A 100 0.66 -3.64 3.45
C LEU A 100 1.64 -4.81 3.45
N VAL A 101 2.77 -4.64 2.78
CA VAL A 101 3.74 -5.71 2.52
C VAL A 101 5.10 -5.25 3.02
N GLN A 102 5.71 -6.04 3.89
CA GLN A 102 7.11 -5.89 4.28
C GLN A 102 7.93 -6.99 3.63
N ARG A 103 9.01 -6.62 2.92
CA ARG A 103 9.96 -7.56 2.32
C ARG A 103 11.36 -7.29 2.86
N ASP A 104 12.11 -8.35 3.07
CA ASP A 104 13.53 -8.28 3.37
C ASP A 104 14.28 -8.24 2.03
N GLU A 105 14.68 -7.04 1.59
CA GLU A 105 15.45 -6.83 0.37
C GLU A 105 16.88 -6.43 0.73
N ALA A 106 17.84 -7.28 0.39
CA ALA A 106 19.29 -7.03 0.54
C ALA A 106 19.76 -6.57 1.95
N GLY A 107 19.01 -6.92 3.01
CA GLY A 107 19.32 -6.55 4.40
C GLY A 107 18.47 -5.41 4.96
N ASP A 108 17.72 -4.71 4.11
CA ASP A 108 16.78 -3.66 4.51
C ASP A 108 15.32 -4.14 4.40
N LYS A 109 14.51 -3.73 5.38
CA LYS A 109 13.10 -4.12 5.54
C LYS A 109 12.16 -3.20 4.78
N ALA A 110 12.07 -3.31 3.47
CA ALA A 110 11.20 -2.45 2.66
C ALA A 110 9.71 -2.67 3.00
N LEU A 111 9.02 -1.61 3.46
CA LEU A 111 7.58 -1.61 3.71
C LEU A 111 6.86 -0.85 2.59
N ALA A 112 5.89 -1.49 1.95
CA ALA A 112 5.15 -0.94 0.83
C ALA A 112 3.65 -1.15 0.97
N VAL A 113 2.87 -0.24 0.38
CA VAL A 113 1.44 -0.49 0.10
C VAL A 113 1.30 -0.94 -1.34
N GLU A 114 0.66 -2.08 -1.57
CA GLU A 114 0.37 -2.64 -2.89
C GLU A 114 -1.16 -2.64 -3.11
N ILE A 115 -1.59 -2.07 -4.24
CA ILE A 115 -2.99 -1.96 -4.64
C ILE A 115 -3.20 -2.83 -5.87
N TYR A 116 -4.10 -3.79 -5.77
CA TYR A 116 -4.39 -4.75 -6.84
C TYR A 116 -5.75 -4.49 -7.47
N GLY A 117 -5.80 -4.62 -8.80
CA GLY A 117 -7.02 -4.62 -9.57
C GLY A 117 -7.69 -6.00 -9.60
N ARG A 118 -8.92 -6.04 -10.13
CA ARG A 118 -9.73 -7.25 -10.22
C ARG A 118 -9.15 -8.35 -11.11
N ASN A 119 -8.23 -8.02 -12.01
CA ASN A 119 -7.57 -9.02 -12.86
C ASN A 119 -6.24 -9.49 -12.24
N GLY A 120 -5.94 -9.12 -10.99
CA GLY A 120 -4.70 -9.46 -10.30
C GLY A 120 -3.51 -8.57 -10.68
N GLU A 121 -3.72 -7.54 -11.48
CA GLU A 121 -2.70 -6.56 -11.84
C GLU A 121 -2.39 -5.61 -10.68
N ILE A 122 -1.14 -5.16 -10.55
CA ILE A 122 -0.80 -4.06 -9.64
C ILE A 122 -1.29 -2.76 -10.28
N ILE A 123 -2.21 -2.06 -9.61
CA ILE A 123 -2.61 -0.69 -9.95
C ILE A 123 -1.51 0.28 -9.52
N ALA A 124 -1.05 0.15 -8.27
CA ALA A 124 0.02 0.98 -7.74
C ALA A 124 0.75 0.27 -6.59
N ARG A 125 2.06 0.56 -6.47
CA ARG A 125 2.84 0.30 -5.25
C ARG A 125 3.39 1.62 -4.71
N ILE A 126 3.27 1.84 -3.42
CA ILE A 126 3.68 3.07 -2.74
C ILE A 126 4.70 2.73 -1.65
N LEU A 127 5.82 3.45 -1.60
CA LEU A 127 6.86 3.34 -0.58
C LEU A 127 7.20 4.71 0.00
N GLY A 128 7.73 4.74 1.22
CA GLY A 128 8.38 5.92 1.77
C GLY A 128 9.70 6.19 1.04
N LEU A 129 10.06 7.46 0.86
CA LEU A 129 11.38 7.81 0.32
C LEU A 129 12.48 7.39 1.32
N ALA A 130 13.59 6.85 0.81
CA ALA A 130 14.66 6.24 1.60
C ALA A 130 15.62 7.24 2.28
N ASP A 131 15.15 8.41 2.69
CA ASP A 131 15.91 9.21 3.67
C ASP A 131 15.55 8.74 5.10
N SER A 132 16.52 8.80 6.03
CA SER A 132 16.40 8.12 7.32
C SER A 132 15.21 8.59 8.17
N LEU A 133 14.86 9.88 8.07
CA LEU A 133 13.74 10.46 8.79
C LEU A 133 12.40 10.10 8.14
N GLY A 134 12.28 10.24 6.82
CA GLY A 134 11.05 9.94 6.10
C GLY A 134 10.71 8.47 6.14
N TYR A 135 11.73 7.60 6.15
CA TYR A 135 11.56 6.16 6.31
C TYR A 135 10.97 5.77 7.66
N ALA A 136 11.44 6.39 8.75
CA ALA A 136 10.90 6.13 10.09
C ALA A 136 9.44 6.58 10.20
N VAL A 137 9.11 7.77 9.69
CA VAL A 137 7.73 8.30 9.65
C VAL A 137 6.84 7.40 8.81
N TRP A 138 7.31 6.93 7.65
CA TRP A 138 6.58 5.97 6.82
C TRP A 138 6.25 4.69 7.58
N HIS A 139 7.23 4.10 8.27
CA HIS A 139 7.03 2.88 9.07
C HIS A 139 6.03 3.09 10.20
N ASP A 140 6.05 4.25 10.86
CA ASP A 140 5.07 4.56 11.90
C ASP A 140 3.66 4.72 11.31
N VAL A 141 3.50 5.57 10.28
CA VAL A 141 2.20 5.82 9.66
C VAL A 141 1.60 4.57 9.02
N MET A 142 2.41 3.72 8.37
CA MET A 142 1.93 2.53 7.66
C MET A 142 1.88 1.29 8.55
N GLY A 143 2.85 1.12 9.44
CA GLY A 143 2.96 -0.04 10.33
C GLY A 143 2.07 0.04 11.56
N ASN A 144 1.60 1.23 11.96
CA ASN A 144 0.80 1.37 13.17
C ASN A 144 -0.62 0.80 13.00
N PRO A 145 -1.01 -0.26 13.74
CA PRO A 145 -2.32 -0.89 13.60
C PRO A 145 -3.46 -0.04 14.19
N SER A 146 -3.18 0.91 15.09
CA SER A 146 -4.20 1.73 15.73
C SER A 146 -4.84 2.77 14.79
N LEU A 147 -4.15 3.14 13.70
CA LEU A 147 -4.70 3.98 12.62
C LEU A 147 -5.70 3.24 11.72
N ALA A 148 -6.03 1.97 12.00
CA ALA A 148 -7.01 1.20 11.24
C ALA A 148 -8.40 1.11 11.91
N ILE A 149 -8.61 1.75 13.07
CA ILE A 149 -9.76 1.53 13.95
C ILE A 149 -10.52 2.84 14.26
N ALA A 150 -10.59 3.79 13.33
CA ALA A 150 -11.39 5.02 13.49
C ALA A 150 -12.73 4.95 12.74
#